data_AF-A0A4Y2WNJ7-F1
#
_entry.id   AF-A0A4Y2WNJ7-F1
#
_cell.length_a   1.000
_cell.length_b   1.000
_cell.length_c   1.000
_cell.angle_alpha   90.00
_cell.angle_beta   90.00
_cell.angle_gamma   90.00
#
_symmetry.space_group_name_H-M   'P 1'
#
loop_
_entity.id
_entity.type
_entity.pdbx_description
1 polymer ?
#
loop_
_entity_poly.entity_id
_entity_poly.type
_entity_poly.pdbx_seq_one_letter_code
_entity_poly.pdbx_strand_id
1 'polypeptide(L)'
;MNSLWLVECISFPDIATMSIETISHPGSRKRTGRPQKDFESCSTKTKRLTIQHILETSSQEDISMNAEVQFLRKGKRDSAAIVKELCDFSPKRGTTIKKKRGRVFQAQSKIDQVLALTVDTNLLTHQYKVIRQQTNKMHKNMYPAYHKIKAAKQLCYPSDVNVTETFAEIKLQSLIDHTIMRLCKVQEDAF
;
A
#
# COMPACT_ATOMS: atom_id res chain seq x y z
N MET A 1 12.68 45.61 -41.68
CA MET A 1 12.32 45.10 -40.35
C MET A 1 12.60 46.21 -39.35
N ASN A 2 11.57 46.74 -38.68
CA ASN A 2 11.67 47.95 -37.88
C ASN A 2 11.86 47.56 -36.40
N SER A 3 13.10 47.57 -35.91
CA SER A 3 13.51 47.18 -34.56
C SER A 3 13.42 48.32 -33.54
N LEU A 4 12.76 49.43 -33.88
CA LEU A 4 12.69 50.64 -33.05
C LEU A 4 11.95 50.46 -31.71
N TRP A 5 11.12 49.43 -31.55
CA TRP A 5 10.40 49.15 -30.30
C TRP A 5 11.26 48.51 -29.20
N LEU A 6 12.48 48.06 -29.51
CA LEU A 6 13.40 47.45 -28.52
C LEU A 6 14.22 48.47 -27.74
N VAL A 7 14.22 49.74 -28.16
CA VAL A 7 15.06 50.80 -27.56
C VAL A 7 14.23 51.76 -26.68
N GLU A 8 12.91 51.61 -26.66
CA GLU A 8 12.04 52.48 -25.88
C GLU A 8 11.99 52.01 -24.43
N CYS A 9 12.74 52.70 -23.55
CA CYS A 9 12.72 52.46 -22.11
C CYS A 9 11.32 52.78 -21.55
N ILE A 10 10.53 51.74 -21.28
CA ILE A 10 9.21 51.88 -20.66
C ILE A 10 9.42 52.26 -19.19
N SER A 11 9.27 53.55 -18.86
CA SER A 11 9.20 54.02 -17.47
C SER A 11 7.78 53.84 -16.94
N PHE A 12 7.60 52.96 -15.96
CA PHE A 12 6.34 52.88 -15.23
C PHE A 12 6.31 53.97 -14.15
N PRO A 13 5.19 54.68 -13.97
CA PRO A 13 5.09 55.67 -12.92
C PRO A 13 5.13 54.97 -11.56
N ASP A 14 5.90 55.55 -10.64
CA ASP A 14 6.02 55.08 -9.27
C ASP A 14 4.65 55.16 -8.60
N ILE A 15 4.08 54.00 -8.26
CA ILE A 15 2.77 53.96 -7.59
C ILE A 15 3.02 54.41 -6.16
N ALA A 16 2.66 55.66 -5.87
CA ALA A 16 2.60 56.17 -4.51
C ALA A 16 1.74 55.22 -3.67
N THR A 17 2.37 54.56 -2.70
CA THR A 17 1.68 53.76 -1.69
C THR A 17 0.93 54.71 -0.77
N MET A 18 -0.25 55.13 -1.19
CA MET A 18 -1.20 55.75 -0.27
C MET A 18 -1.60 54.69 0.76
N SER A 19 -1.20 54.92 2.00
CA SER A 19 -1.60 54.18 3.19
C SER A 19 -3.13 54.14 3.26
N ILE A 20 -3.73 53.03 2.83
CA ILE A 20 -5.17 52.82 3.01
C ILE A 20 -5.39 52.49 4.49
N GLU A 21 -5.95 53.45 5.21
CA GLU A 21 -6.43 53.30 6.57
C GLU A 21 -7.42 52.13 6.67
N THR A 22 -7.25 51.36 7.74
CA THR A 22 -7.95 50.11 7.98
C THR A 22 -9.38 50.38 8.41
N ILE A 23 -10.33 50.31 7.48
CA ILE A 23 -11.75 50.17 7.80
C ILE A 23 -12.08 48.68 7.91
N SER A 24 -12.25 48.22 9.14
CA SER A 24 -12.82 46.92 9.48
C SER A 24 -14.30 46.88 9.13
N HIS A 25 -14.77 45.92 8.30
CA HIS A 25 -16.07 45.23 8.39
C HIS A 25 -16.05 43.93 7.52
N PRO A 26 -16.88 42.92 7.84
CA PRO A 26 -16.67 41.53 7.45
C PRO A 26 -17.37 41.20 6.13
N GLY A 27 -16.59 40.93 5.10
CA GLY A 27 -17.06 40.39 3.83
C GLY A 27 -16.00 39.46 3.28
N SER A 28 -16.39 38.23 2.90
CA SER A 28 -15.47 37.23 2.37
C SER A 28 -14.68 37.81 1.19
N ARG A 29 -13.41 38.16 1.42
CA ARG A 29 -12.52 38.52 0.33
C ARG A 29 -12.40 37.29 -0.57
N LYS A 30 -12.93 37.38 -1.80
CA LYS A 30 -12.70 36.37 -2.83
C LYS A 30 -11.20 36.34 -3.07
N ARG A 31 -10.51 35.34 -2.50
CA ARG A 31 -9.08 35.11 -2.75
C ARG A 31 -8.92 34.88 -4.25
N THR A 32 -8.17 35.73 -4.92
CA THR A 32 -7.81 35.55 -6.33
C THR A 32 -6.97 34.28 -6.45
N GLY A 33 -7.37 33.35 -7.32
CA GLY A 33 -6.65 32.09 -7.55
C GLY A 33 -7.54 30.86 -7.60
N ARG A 34 -6.91 29.68 -7.58
CA ARG A 34 -7.57 28.37 -7.65
C ARG A 34 -8.55 28.21 -6.47
N PRO A 35 -9.81 27.78 -6.70
CA PRO A 35 -10.76 27.51 -5.64
C PRO A 35 -10.17 26.55 -4.60
N GLN A 36 -10.23 26.94 -3.32
CA GLN A 36 -9.76 26.10 -2.24
C GLN A 36 -10.78 24.97 -2.03
N LYS A 37 -10.29 23.74 -2.04
CA LYS A 37 -11.09 22.53 -1.79
C LYS A 37 -11.15 22.27 -0.29
N ASP A 38 -12.27 21.74 0.21
CA ASP A 38 -12.38 21.31 1.61
C ASP A 38 -11.31 20.29 1.97
N PHE A 39 -10.87 20.31 3.23
CA PHE A 39 -9.84 19.39 3.72
C PHE A 39 -10.21 17.94 3.44
N GLU A 40 -11.48 17.55 3.68
CA GLU A 40 -11.93 16.15 3.52
C GLU A 40 -11.80 15.64 2.08
N SER A 41 -12.04 16.51 1.10
CA SER A 41 -12.05 16.14 -0.30
C SER A 41 -10.68 16.37 -0.99
N CYS A 42 -9.70 16.93 -0.29
CA CYS A 42 -8.32 17.05 -0.76
C CYS A 42 -7.59 15.70 -0.90
N SER A 43 -6.60 15.65 -1.79
CA SER A 43 -5.70 14.49 -1.92
C SER A 43 -4.88 14.27 -0.64
N THR A 44 -4.39 13.04 -0.40
CA THR A 44 -3.53 12.73 0.76
C THR A 44 -2.26 13.59 0.79
N LYS A 45 -1.66 13.86 -0.38
CA LYS A 45 -0.51 14.76 -0.52
C LYS A 45 -0.85 16.16 -0.02
N THR A 46 -1.98 16.71 -0.47
CA THR A 46 -2.45 18.04 -0.06
C THR A 46 -2.77 18.09 1.42
N LYS A 47 -3.51 17.10 1.97
CA LYS A 47 -3.84 17.00 3.40
C LYS A 47 -2.57 17.05 4.28
N ARG A 48 -1.50 16.35 3.88
CA ARG A 48 -0.21 16.36 4.59
C ARG A 48 0.47 17.73 4.55
N LEU A 49 0.50 18.39 3.40
CA LEU A 49 1.06 19.73 3.27
C LEU A 49 0.29 20.75 4.12
N THR A 50 -1.05 20.65 4.14
CA THR A 50 -1.88 21.56 4.94
C THR A 50 -1.63 21.39 6.45
N ILE A 51 -1.40 20.17 6.92
CA ILE A 51 -1.15 19.89 8.35
C ILE A 51 0.31 20.15 8.76
N GLN A 52 1.23 20.36 7.82
CA GLN A 52 2.66 20.51 8.12
C GLN A 52 2.95 21.58 9.18
N HIS A 53 2.33 22.76 9.07
CA HIS A 53 2.50 23.83 10.06
C HIS A 53 2.07 23.41 11.49
N ILE A 54 1.06 22.54 11.61
CA ILE A 54 0.56 22.04 12.89
C ILE A 54 1.60 21.09 13.52
N LEU A 55 2.25 20.26 12.69
CA LEU A 55 3.31 19.34 13.12
C LEU A 55 4.58 20.09 13.55
N GLU A 56 4.87 21.23 12.94
CA GLU A 56 6.02 22.06 13.28
C GLU A 56 5.79 22.87 14.57
N THR A 57 4.54 23.22 14.86
CA THR A 57 4.18 24.09 16.01
C THR A 57 3.84 23.30 17.28
N SER A 58 3.34 22.07 17.15
CA SER A 58 2.75 21.31 18.28
C SER A 58 3.60 20.09 18.65
N SER A 59 3.64 19.74 19.94
CA SER A 59 4.28 18.52 20.41
C SER A 59 3.46 17.26 20.08
N GLN A 60 4.09 16.09 20.13
CA GLN A 60 3.42 14.81 19.89
C GLN A 60 2.34 14.53 20.94
N GLU A 61 2.60 14.90 22.18
CA GLU A 61 1.69 14.78 23.32
C GLU A 61 0.45 15.65 23.10
N ASP A 62 0.63 16.92 22.71
CA ASP A 62 -0.47 17.84 22.42
C ASP A 62 -1.35 17.33 21.28
N ILE A 63 -0.74 16.79 20.22
CA ILE A 63 -1.47 16.22 19.08
C ILE A 63 -2.30 15.01 19.52
N SER A 64 -1.74 14.15 20.39
CA SER A 64 -2.45 12.97 20.90
C SER A 64 -3.62 13.33 21.81
N MET A 65 -3.41 14.27 22.72
CA MET A 65 -4.45 14.77 23.64
C MET A 65 -5.56 15.49 22.87
N ASN A 66 -5.20 16.31 21.88
CA ASN A 66 -6.18 16.96 21.01
C ASN A 66 -7.01 15.95 20.23
N ALA A 67 -6.40 14.88 19.70
CA ALA A 67 -7.12 13.81 19.02
C ALA A 67 -8.10 13.09 19.97
N GLU A 68 -7.67 12.76 21.19
CA GLU A 68 -8.52 12.14 22.22
C GLU A 68 -9.74 13.01 22.54
N VAL A 69 -9.52 14.29 22.88
CA VAL A 69 -10.60 15.24 23.20
C VAL A 69 -11.58 15.41 22.04
N GLN A 70 -11.08 15.46 20.80
CA GLN A 70 -11.94 15.55 19.61
C GLN A 70 -12.81 14.30 19.43
N PHE A 71 -12.29 13.10 19.71
CA PHE A 71 -13.09 11.88 19.67
C PHE A 71 -14.15 11.84 20.78
N LEU A 72 -13.82 12.29 21.99
CA LEU A 72 -14.76 12.39 23.11
C LEU A 72 -15.89 13.38 22.82
N ARG A 73 -15.58 14.56 22.29
CA ARG A 73 -16.59 15.56 21.87
C ARG A 73 -17.55 15.02 20.81
N LYS A 74 -17.06 14.13 19.94
CA LYS A 74 -17.87 13.45 18.91
C LYS A 74 -18.57 12.18 19.42
N GLY A 75 -18.47 11.85 20.72
CA GLY A 75 -19.06 10.67 21.33
C GLY A 75 -18.36 9.34 20.99
N LYS A 76 -17.19 9.37 20.34
CA LYS A 76 -16.45 8.18 19.89
C LYS A 76 -15.51 7.66 20.98
N ARG A 77 -16.08 7.14 22.07
CA ARG A 77 -15.32 6.68 23.26
C ARG A 77 -14.28 5.61 22.92
N ASP A 78 -14.64 4.62 22.10
CA ASP A 78 -13.70 3.56 21.70
C ASP A 78 -12.50 4.08 20.92
N SER A 79 -12.71 5.10 20.08
CA SER A 79 -11.62 5.74 19.31
C SER A 79 -10.67 6.48 20.24
N ALA A 80 -11.20 7.23 21.22
CA ALA A 80 -10.41 7.91 22.25
C ALA A 80 -9.58 6.91 23.08
N ALA A 81 -10.20 5.82 23.54
CA ALA A 81 -9.52 4.78 24.28
C ALA A 81 -8.37 4.13 23.49
N ILE A 82 -8.53 3.91 22.18
CA ILE A 82 -7.48 3.37 21.31
C ILE A 82 -6.33 4.36 21.16
N VAL A 83 -6.60 5.66 20.95
CA VAL A 83 -5.53 6.67 20.84
C VAL A 83 -4.71 6.71 22.13
N LYS A 84 -5.39 6.75 23.28
CA LYS A 84 -4.77 6.71 24.59
C LYS A 84 -3.94 5.45 24.82
N GLU A 85 -4.48 4.28 24.46
CA GLU A 85 -3.76 3.00 24.57
C GLU A 85 -2.46 2.99 23.74
N LEU A 86 -2.47 3.62 22.58
CA LEU A 86 -1.31 3.70 21.69
C LEU A 86 -0.25 4.68 22.19
N CYS A 87 -0.66 5.75 22.88
CA CYS A 87 0.24 6.79 23.40
C CYS A 87 0.84 6.45 24.78
N ASP A 88 0.06 5.90 25.72
CA ASP A 88 0.45 5.77 27.13
C ASP A 88 1.33 4.56 27.45
N PHE A 89 1.15 3.42 26.76
CA PHE A 89 1.57 2.12 27.33
C PHE A 89 2.93 1.58 26.86
N SER A 90 3.37 1.85 25.62
CA SER A 90 4.71 1.48 25.10
C SER A 90 4.77 1.70 23.58
N PRO A 91 5.91 2.15 23.01
CA PRO A 91 6.12 2.19 21.55
C PRO A 91 5.96 0.81 20.88
N LYS A 92 6.07 -0.29 21.63
CA LYS A 92 5.88 -1.65 21.11
C LYS A 92 4.42 -2.08 21.06
N ARG A 93 3.49 -1.43 21.79
CA ARG A 93 2.06 -1.78 21.85
C ARG A 93 1.42 -1.78 20.47
N GLY A 94 1.64 -0.72 19.69
CA GLY A 94 1.16 -0.62 18.31
C GLY A 94 1.68 -1.75 17.42
N THR A 95 2.94 -2.18 17.59
CA THR A 95 3.51 -3.30 16.85
C THR A 95 2.88 -4.64 17.22
N THR A 96 2.56 -4.86 18.50
CA THR A 96 1.87 -6.07 18.99
C THR A 96 0.46 -6.15 18.44
N ILE A 97 -0.30 -5.05 18.46
CA ILE A 97 -1.64 -4.95 17.88
C ILE A 97 -1.59 -5.25 16.37
N LYS A 98 -0.63 -4.64 15.66
CA LYS A 98 -0.43 -4.90 14.22
C LYS A 98 -0.09 -6.36 13.94
N LYS A 99 0.78 -6.99 14.72
CA LYS A 99 1.15 -8.40 14.58
C LYS A 99 -0.04 -9.34 14.83
N LYS A 100 -0.82 -9.10 15.89
CA LYS A 100 -2.02 -9.91 16.19
C LYS A 100 -3.08 -9.78 15.10
N ARG A 101 -3.38 -8.56 14.65
CA ARG A 101 -4.32 -8.33 13.53
C ARG A 101 -3.79 -8.91 12.22
N GLY A 102 -2.49 -8.75 11.92
CA GLY A 102 -1.87 -9.27 10.71
C GLY A 102 -1.94 -10.80 10.58
N ARG A 103 -1.81 -11.54 11.68
CA ARG A 103 -1.92 -13.01 11.67
C ARG A 103 -3.32 -13.50 11.27
N VAL A 104 -4.37 -12.78 11.66
CA VAL A 104 -5.76 -13.15 11.32
C VAL A 104 -6.06 -12.88 9.84
N PHE A 105 -5.40 -11.89 9.23
CA PHE A 105 -5.70 -11.42 7.87
C PHE A 105 -4.69 -11.83 6.78
N GLN A 106 -3.56 -12.46 7.12
CA GLN A 106 -2.49 -12.79 6.15
C GLN A 106 -1.87 -14.17 6.33
N ALA A 107 -2.68 -15.20 6.58
CA ALA A 107 -2.24 -16.56 6.25
C ALA A 107 -2.24 -16.69 4.71
N GLN A 108 -1.24 -16.12 4.06
CA GLN A 108 -0.96 -16.42 2.65
C GLN A 108 -0.76 -17.93 2.55
N SER A 109 -1.59 -18.59 1.75
CA SER A 109 -1.44 -20.03 1.53
C SER A 109 -0.05 -20.34 1.00
N LYS A 110 0.65 -21.32 1.59
CA LYS A 110 1.97 -21.76 1.11
C LYS A 110 1.84 -22.20 -0.35
N ILE A 111 2.85 -21.92 -1.17
CA ILE A 111 2.80 -22.18 -2.62
C ILE A 111 2.56 -23.66 -2.89
N ASP A 112 3.22 -24.55 -2.14
CA ASP A 112 3.10 -26.01 -2.30
C ASP A 112 1.71 -26.53 -1.92
N GLN A 113 1.08 -25.94 -0.90
CA GLN A 113 -0.30 -26.29 -0.52
C GLN A 113 -1.29 -25.92 -1.62
N VAL A 114 -1.09 -24.75 -2.25
CA VAL A 114 -1.94 -24.32 -3.37
C VAL A 114 -1.67 -25.15 -4.63
N LEU A 115 -0.42 -25.54 -4.84
CA LEU A 115 -0.06 -26.45 -5.92
C LEU A 115 -0.73 -27.81 -5.74
N ALA A 116 -0.65 -28.41 -4.55
CA ALA A 116 -1.32 -29.66 -4.20
C ALA A 116 -2.84 -29.54 -4.46
N LEU A 117 -3.49 -28.52 -3.91
CA LEU A 117 -4.91 -28.26 -4.14
C LEU A 117 -5.25 -28.17 -5.64
N THR A 118 -4.41 -27.49 -6.43
CA THR A 118 -4.63 -27.33 -7.89
C THR A 118 -4.56 -28.69 -8.61
N VAL A 119 -3.66 -29.58 -8.18
CA VAL A 119 -3.49 -30.93 -8.73
C VAL A 119 -4.64 -31.83 -8.29
N ASP A 120 -4.95 -31.87 -6.99
CA ASP A 120 -5.99 -32.72 -6.40
C ASP A 120 -7.39 -32.40 -6.97
N THR A 121 -7.64 -31.13 -7.30
CA THR A 121 -8.94 -30.68 -7.84
C THR A 121 -8.96 -30.57 -9.37
N ASN A 122 -7.88 -30.96 -10.07
CA ASN A 122 -7.74 -30.83 -11.53
C ASN A 122 -8.06 -29.41 -12.05
N LEU A 123 -7.64 -28.39 -11.31
CA LEU A 123 -8.09 -27.03 -11.53
C LEU A 123 -7.38 -26.39 -12.72
N LEU A 124 -8.17 -25.92 -13.68
CA LEU A 124 -7.63 -25.24 -14.87
C LEU A 124 -7.08 -23.86 -14.52
N THR A 125 -6.10 -23.41 -15.32
CA THR A 125 -5.46 -22.09 -15.14
C THR A 125 -6.48 -20.94 -15.07
N HIS A 126 -7.53 -20.99 -15.90
CA HIS A 126 -8.57 -19.97 -15.93
C HIS A 126 -9.42 -20.01 -14.66
N GLN A 127 -9.81 -21.20 -14.19
CA GLN A 127 -10.58 -21.39 -12.96
C GLN A 127 -9.80 -20.85 -11.76
N TYR A 128 -8.50 -21.14 -11.69
CA TYR A 128 -7.64 -20.64 -10.61
C TYR A 128 -7.62 -19.10 -10.59
N LYS A 129 -7.50 -18.48 -11.76
CA LYS A 129 -7.51 -17.01 -11.88
C LYS A 129 -8.84 -16.42 -11.41
N VAL A 130 -9.97 -17.04 -11.76
CA VAL A 130 -11.31 -16.61 -11.33
C VAL A 130 -11.45 -16.72 -9.81
N ILE A 131 -11.09 -17.87 -9.23
CA ILE A 131 -11.11 -18.09 -7.78
C ILE A 131 -10.24 -17.05 -7.08
N ARG A 132 -9.01 -16.85 -7.55
CA ARG A 132 -8.08 -15.88 -6.99
C ARG A 132 -8.60 -14.44 -7.09
N GLN A 133 -9.24 -14.08 -8.20
CA GLN A 133 -9.84 -12.75 -8.36
C GLN A 133 -10.96 -12.54 -7.35
N GLN A 134 -11.84 -13.53 -7.18
CA GLN A 134 -12.94 -13.45 -6.22
C GLN A 134 -12.43 -13.40 -4.78
N THR A 135 -11.44 -14.23 -4.43
CA THR A 135 -10.85 -14.23 -3.09
C THR A 135 -10.12 -12.93 -2.80
N ASN A 136 -9.46 -12.32 -3.79
CA ASN A 136 -8.77 -11.04 -3.61
C ASN A 136 -9.70 -9.86 -3.33
N LYS A 137 -10.99 -9.95 -3.70
CA LYS A 137 -11.99 -8.94 -3.31
C LYS A 137 -12.27 -8.97 -1.81
N MET A 138 -12.22 -10.15 -1.18
CA MET A 138 -12.51 -10.35 0.24
C MET A 138 -11.24 -10.28 1.10
N HIS A 139 -10.20 -10.99 0.67
CA HIS A 139 -8.92 -11.14 1.36
C HIS A 139 -7.78 -10.88 0.37
N LYS A 140 -7.13 -9.73 0.54
CA LYS A 140 -6.02 -9.33 -0.31
C LYS A 140 -4.91 -10.37 -0.24
N ASN A 141 -4.56 -10.94 -1.39
CA ASN A 141 -3.46 -11.89 -1.56
C ASN A 141 -3.64 -13.20 -0.77
N MET A 142 -4.84 -13.74 -0.60
CA MET A 142 -4.99 -15.07 0.03
C MET A 142 -4.25 -16.18 -0.76
N TYR A 143 -4.44 -16.18 -2.08
CA TYR A 143 -3.79 -17.13 -2.99
C TYR A 143 -2.64 -16.50 -3.79
N PRO A 144 -1.52 -17.24 -4.00
CA PRO A 144 -0.35 -16.73 -4.70
C PRO A 144 -0.67 -16.43 -6.17
N ALA A 145 0.17 -15.63 -6.81
CA ALA A 145 0.04 -15.41 -8.24
C ALA A 145 0.35 -16.71 -9.03
N TYR A 146 -0.33 -16.91 -10.16
CA TYR A 146 -0.21 -18.15 -10.93
C TYR A 146 1.22 -18.45 -11.40
N HIS A 147 2.02 -17.42 -11.70
CA HIS A 147 3.43 -17.63 -12.09
C HIS A 147 4.26 -18.31 -10.99
N LYS A 148 3.92 -18.11 -9.71
CA LYS A 148 4.60 -18.79 -8.59
C LYS A 148 4.26 -20.27 -8.54
N ILE A 149 3.00 -20.62 -8.80
CA ILE A 149 2.56 -22.02 -8.91
C ILE A 149 3.22 -22.67 -10.13
N LYS A 150 3.31 -21.95 -11.27
CA LYS A 150 3.99 -22.44 -12.46
C LYS A 150 5.48 -22.72 -12.19
N ALA A 151 6.16 -21.81 -11.48
CA ALA A 151 7.56 -22.03 -11.07
C ALA A 151 7.69 -23.25 -10.15
N ALA A 152 6.81 -23.39 -9.15
CA ALA A 152 6.80 -24.56 -8.27
C ALA A 152 6.53 -25.87 -9.04
N LYS A 153 5.63 -25.87 -10.04
CA LYS A 153 5.43 -27.00 -10.96
C LYS A 153 6.71 -27.34 -11.71
N GLN A 154 7.40 -26.33 -12.24
CA GLN A 154 8.65 -26.53 -12.99
C GLN A 154 9.75 -27.16 -12.14
N LEU A 155 9.85 -26.79 -10.86
CA LEU A 155 10.79 -27.40 -9.92
C LEU A 155 10.48 -28.88 -9.61
N CYS A 156 9.30 -29.39 -9.96
CA CYS A 156 8.93 -30.79 -9.79
C CYS A 156 9.30 -31.67 -10.99
N TYR A 157 9.71 -31.10 -12.13
CA TYR A 157 10.10 -31.90 -13.29
C TYR A 157 11.61 -32.22 -13.26
N PRO A 158 12.02 -33.47 -13.57
CA PRO A 158 13.43 -33.82 -13.73
C PRO A 158 14.03 -33.13 -14.96
N SER A 159 15.35 -33.00 -14.97
CA SER A 159 16.10 -32.55 -16.14
C SER A 159 16.12 -33.63 -17.23
N ASP A 160 16.40 -33.27 -18.48
CA ASP A 160 16.57 -34.22 -19.60
C ASP A 160 15.32 -35.05 -19.96
N VAL A 161 14.15 -34.41 -20.05
CA VAL A 161 12.93 -35.04 -20.60
C VAL A 161 12.89 -34.83 -22.11
N ASN A 162 12.95 -35.91 -22.88
CA ASN A 162 12.74 -35.89 -24.32
C ASN A 162 11.32 -36.36 -24.61
N VAL A 163 10.53 -35.51 -25.26
CA VAL A 163 9.16 -35.83 -25.68
C VAL A 163 9.10 -35.79 -27.20
N THR A 164 8.78 -36.91 -27.82
CA THR A 164 8.45 -37.02 -29.24
C THR A 164 6.94 -37.25 -29.40
N GLU A 165 6.42 -37.24 -30.63
CA GLU A 165 4.99 -37.46 -30.89
C GLU A 165 4.51 -38.85 -30.42
N THR A 166 5.41 -39.83 -30.41
CA THR A 166 5.09 -41.24 -30.16
C THR A 166 5.55 -41.74 -28.80
N PHE A 167 6.58 -41.15 -28.19
CA PHE A 167 7.07 -41.57 -26.87
C PHE A 167 7.66 -40.42 -26.06
N ALA A 168 7.74 -40.62 -24.76
CA ALA A 168 8.47 -39.75 -23.85
C ALA A 168 9.52 -40.59 -23.12
N GLU A 169 10.78 -40.15 -23.16
CA GLU A 169 11.90 -40.82 -22.50
C GLU A 169 12.58 -39.87 -21.51
N ILE A 170 13.08 -40.45 -20.42
CA ILE A 170 13.81 -39.74 -19.37
C ILE A 170 14.99 -40.62 -18.98
N LYS A 171 16.17 -40.03 -18.84
CA LYS A 171 17.34 -40.76 -18.31
C LYS A 171 17.08 -41.20 -16.88
N LEU A 172 17.24 -42.50 -16.61
CA LEU A 172 17.02 -43.07 -15.27
C LEU A 172 17.83 -42.35 -14.19
N GLN A 173 19.11 -42.03 -14.49
CA GLN A 173 19.96 -41.31 -13.55
C GLN A 173 19.39 -39.93 -13.18
N SER A 174 18.94 -39.16 -14.18
CA SER A 174 18.33 -37.83 -13.96
C SER A 174 17.07 -37.91 -13.09
N LEU A 175 16.26 -38.97 -13.29
CA LEU A 175 15.06 -39.20 -12.49
C LEU A 175 15.40 -39.54 -11.03
N ILE A 176 16.38 -40.40 -10.80
CA ILE A 176 16.83 -40.79 -9.46
C ILE A 176 17.42 -39.58 -8.73
N ASP A 177 18.33 -38.84 -9.38
CA ASP A 177 18.98 -37.66 -8.79
C ASP A 177 17.94 -36.59 -8.41
N HIS A 178 16.95 -36.36 -9.28
CA HIS A 178 15.86 -35.43 -8.99
C HIS A 178 15.01 -35.90 -7.81
N THR A 179 14.72 -37.20 -7.73
CA THR A 179 13.95 -37.79 -6.62
C THR A 179 14.69 -37.64 -5.29
N ILE A 180 16.00 -37.93 -5.25
CA ILE A 180 16.84 -37.74 -4.07
C ILE A 180 16.82 -36.27 -3.64
N MET A 181 17.03 -35.33 -4.58
CA MET A 181 16.97 -33.89 -4.29
C MET A 181 15.63 -33.49 -3.67
N ARG A 182 14.50 -34.02 -4.16
CA ARG A 182 13.17 -33.70 -3.61
C ARG A 182 12.98 -34.27 -2.21
N LEU A 183 13.46 -35.49 -1.93
CA LEU A 183 13.39 -36.09 -0.60
C LEU A 183 14.22 -35.32 0.42
N CYS A 184 15.44 -34.89 0.07
CA CYS A 184 16.26 -34.06 0.97
C CYS A 184 15.56 -32.75 1.35
N LYS A 185 14.93 -32.06 0.39
CA LYS A 185 14.18 -30.82 0.65
C LYS A 185 13.01 -31.02 1.63
N VAL A 186 12.29 -32.13 1.52
CA VAL A 186 11.19 -32.45 2.44
C VAL A 186 11.71 -32.68 3.87
N GLN A 187 12.90 -33.25 4.02
CA GLN A 187 13.52 -33.45 5.32
C GLN A 187 14.00 -32.12 5.92
N GLU A 188 14.60 -31.23 5.13
CA GLU A 188 15.00 -29.88 5.57
C GLU A 188 13.82 -29.06 6.09
N ASP A 189 12.64 -29.16 5.46
CA ASP A 189 11.43 -28.44 5.88
C ASP A 189 10.81 -28.97 7.20
N ALA A 190 11.23 -30.16 7.66
CA ALA A 190 10.72 -30.81 8.87
C ALA A 190 11.55 -30.55 10.13
N PHE A 191 12.79 -30.05 9.99
CA PHE A 191 13.69 -29.66 11.08
C PHE A 191 13.73 -28.13 11.27
#